data_AF-A0A916D4V9-F1
#
_entry.id   AF-A0A916D4V9-F1
#
_cell.length_a   1.000
_cell.length_b   1.000
_cell.length_c   1.000
_cell.angle_alpha   90.00
_cell.angle_beta   90.00
_cell.angle_gamma   90.00
#
_symmetry.space_group_name_H-M   'P 1'
#
loop_
_entity.id
_entity.type
_entity.pdbx_description
1 polymer ?
#
loop_
_entity_poly.entity_id
_entity_poly.type
_entity_poly.pdbx_seq_one_letter_code
_entity_poly.pdbx_strand_id
1 'polypeptide(L)'
;MADDKKADSLVDTLLAVGRLGLMMLGIVGIAVEIFRENGLLKQAFKSLFDSPTGLIMIPIGILAIYLFARWLNASPDGKATRRGDLPMYAMMGVGGFFLYRLITTGSF
;
A
#
# COMPACT_ATOMS: atom_id res chain seq x y z
N MET A 1 3.39 14.17 -40.88
CA MET A 1 2.30 14.03 -39.91
C MET A 1 2.79 14.69 -38.64
N ALA A 2 2.30 15.90 -38.35
CA ALA A 2 2.67 16.63 -37.15
C ALA A 2 1.89 16.00 -35.99
N ASP A 3 2.60 15.31 -35.10
CA ASP A 3 2.05 14.90 -33.81
C ASP A 3 1.80 16.17 -33.00
N ASP A 4 0.51 16.52 -32.87
CA ASP A 4 0.02 17.44 -31.85
C ASP A 4 0.38 16.83 -30.47
N LYS A 5 1.57 17.16 -29.97
CA LYS A 5 1.91 17.02 -28.55
C LYS A 5 0.99 17.97 -27.79
N LYS A 6 -0.22 17.50 -27.49
CA LYS A 6 -1.17 18.14 -26.58
C LYS A 6 -0.38 18.48 -25.32
N ALA A 7 -0.22 19.77 -25.05
CA ALA A 7 0.48 20.25 -23.87
C ALA A 7 -0.03 19.47 -22.66
N ASP A 8 0.89 18.91 -21.88
CA ASP A 8 0.58 18.24 -20.62
C ASP A 8 -0.36 19.16 -19.85
N SER A 9 -1.60 18.72 -19.65
CA SER A 9 -2.63 19.60 -19.13
C SER A 9 -2.25 19.93 -17.68
N LEU A 10 -2.35 21.19 -17.26
CA LEU A 10 -2.15 21.57 -15.85
C LEU A 10 -3.01 20.73 -14.91
N VAL A 11 -4.15 20.23 -15.41
CA VAL A 11 -5.04 19.29 -14.72
C VAL A 11 -4.39 17.92 -14.52
N ASP A 12 -3.69 17.38 -15.52
CA ASP A 12 -3.00 16.09 -15.43
C ASP A 12 -1.82 16.18 -14.46
N THR A 13 -1.10 17.31 -14.48
CA THR A 13 -0.04 17.60 -13.49
C THR A 13 -0.62 17.69 -12.08
N LEU A 14 -1.74 18.41 -11.90
CA LEU A 14 -2.40 18.54 -10.60
C LEU A 14 -2.91 17.19 -10.07
N LEU A 15 -3.49 16.36 -10.95
CA LEU A 15 -3.91 15.00 -10.61
C LEU A 15 -2.72 14.11 -10.22
N ALA A 16 -1.59 14.21 -10.92
CA ALA A 16 -0.38 13.48 -10.57
C ALA A 16 0.15 13.87 -9.19
N VAL A 17 0.19 15.17 -8.88
CA VAL A 17 0.58 15.69 -7.55
C VAL A 17 -0.37 15.19 -6.46
N GLY A 18 -1.69 15.22 -6.71
CA GLY A 18 -2.69 14.70 -5.78
C GLY A 18 -2.53 13.20 -5.50
N ARG A 19 -2.25 12.40 -6.53
CA ARG A 19 -1.97 10.96 -6.39
C ARG A 19 -0.71 10.71 -5.57
N LEU A 20 0.37 11.44 -5.84
CA LEU A 20 1.62 11.33 -5.07
C LEU A 20 1.40 11.70 -3.61
N GLY A 21 0.66 12.79 -3.34
CA GLY A 21 0.31 13.20 -1.97
C GLY A 21 -0.48 12.13 -1.22
N LEU A 22 -1.50 11.55 -1.86
CA LEU A 22 -2.28 10.45 -1.28
C LEU A 22 -1.41 9.22 -1.00
N MET A 23 -0.53 8.83 -1.92
CA MET A 23 0.38 7.70 -1.70
C MET A 23 1.32 7.95 -0.52
N MET A 24 1.89 9.16 -0.42
CA MET A 24 2.74 9.54 0.72
C MET A 24 2.00 9.46 2.04
N LEU A 25 0.76 9.96 2.10
CA LEU A 25 -0.08 9.85 3.30
C LEU A 25 -0.41 8.40 3.63
N GLY A 26 -0.64 7.56 2.63
CA GLY A 26 -0.86 6.13 2.82
C GLY A 26 0.36 5.45 3.46
N ILE A 27 1.56 5.71 2.94
CA ILE A 27 2.81 5.17 3.48
C ILE A 27 3.04 5.65 4.92
N VAL A 28 2.91 6.95 5.17
CA VAL A 28 3.12 7.54 6.50
C VAL A 28 2.09 7.01 7.50
N GLY A 29 0.81 6.97 7.13
CA GLY A 29 -0.25 6.46 8.00
C GLY A 29 -0.06 4.99 8.36
N ILE A 30 0.29 4.15 7.37
CA ILE A 30 0.63 2.73 7.61
C ILE A 30 1.84 2.64 8.55
N ALA A 31 2.91 3.41 8.30
CA ALA A 31 4.09 3.39 9.15
C ALA A 31 3.73 3.74 10.61
N VAL A 32 2.96 4.81 10.83
CA VAL A 32 2.51 5.21 12.18
C VAL A 32 1.67 4.11 12.84
N GLU A 33 0.76 3.47 12.10
CA GLU A 33 -0.09 2.37 12.60
C GLU A 33 0.69 1.10 12.94
N ILE A 34 1.73 0.80 12.16
CA ILE A 34 2.60 -0.37 12.35
C ILE A 34 3.55 -0.16 13.54
N PHE A 35 4.15 1.03 13.67
CA PHE A 35 5.25 1.30 14.61
C PHE A 35 4.85 1.94 15.94
N ARG A 36 3.59 2.33 16.14
CA ARG A 36 3.13 2.85 17.44
C ARG A 36 3.28 1.84 18.57
N GLU A 37 3.21 2.31 19.81
CA GLU A 37 3.52 1.52 21.01
C GLU A 37 2.70 0.22 21.18
N ASN A 38 1.48 0.20 20.62
CA ASN A 38 0.60 -0.98 20.49
C ASN A 38 0.28 -1.29 19.02
N GLY A 39 1.22 -1.04 18.12
CA GLY A 39 1.06 -1.18 16.69
C GLY A 39 0.91 -2.61 16.23
N LEU A 40 0.41 -2.76 15.00
CA LEU A 40 0.12 -4.05 14.37
C LEU A 40 1.35 -4.98 14.34
N LEU A 41 2.55 -4.43 14.15
CA LEU A 41 3.79 -5.21 14.11
C LEU A 41 4.08 -5.87 15.45
N LYS A 42 4.04 -5.10 16.54
CA LYS A 42 4.31 -5.60 17.88
C LYS A 42 3.27 -6.64 18.29
N GLN A 43 2.01 -6.43 17.95
CA GLN A 43 0.94 -7.40 18.19
C GLN A 43 1.14 -8.70 17.41
N ALA A 44 1.49 -8.61 16.12
CA ALA A 44 1.77 -9.76 15.28
C ALA A 44 2.98 -10.55 15.79
N PHE A 45 4.09 -9.87 16.11
CA PHE A 45 5.27 -10.50 16.69
C PHE A 45 4.95 -11.18 18.02
N LYS A 46 4.22 -10.50 18.91
CA LYS A 46 3.77 -11.11 20.17
C LYS A 46 2.98 -12.38 19.88
N SER A 47 1.97 -12.33 19.02
CA SER A 47 1.15 -13.51 18.70
C SER A 47 1.94 -14.66 18.08
N LEU A 48 3.01 -14.39 17.33
CA LEU A 48 3.86 -15.42 16.71
C LEU A 48 4.79 -16.09 17.71
N PHE A 49 5.28 -15.36 18.72
CA PHE A 49 6.26 -15.89 19.69
C PHE A 49 5.65 -16.33 21.03
N ASP A 50 4.40 -15.96 21.33
CA ASP A 50 3.75 -16.25 22.63
C ASP A 50 3.23 -17.69 22.75
N SER A 51 3.19 -18.47 21.66
CA SER A 51 2.69 -19.85 21.69
C SER A 51 3.40 -20.80 20.70
N PRO A 52 3.43 -22.12 21.00
CA PRO A 52 3.90 -23.13 20.05
C PRO A 52 3.14 -23.12 18.71
N THR A 53 1.85 -22.77 18.75
CA THR A 53 1.02 -22.59 17.55
C THR A 53 1.48 -21.38 16.72
N GLY A 54 1.89 -20.29 17.37
CA GLY A 54 2.46 -19.11 16.72
C GLY A 54 3.76 -19.43 15.95
N LEU A 55 4.61 -20.30 16.51
CA LEU A 55 5.83 -20.77 15.84
C LEU A 55 5.54 -21.55 14.56
N ILE A 56 4.48 -22.37 14.54
CA ILE A 56 4.03 -23.10 13.34
C ILE A 56 3.42 -22.14 12.30
N MET A 57 2.85 -21.02 12.74
CA MET A 57 2.35 -19.97 11.84
C MET A 57 3.47 -19.26 11.07
N ILE A 58 4.72 -19.25 11.56
CA ILE A 58 5.85 -18.60 10.87
C ILE A 58 6.05 -19.16 9.46
N PRO A 59 6.26 -20.48 9.24
CA PRO A 59 6.44 -21.02 7.89
C PRO A 59 5.19 -20.82 7.02
N ILE A 60 3.98 -20.86 7.59
CA ILE A 60 2.73 -20.58 6.87
C ILE A 60 2.69 -19.12 6.41
N GLY A 61 3.09 -18.18 7.28
CA GLY A 61 3.17 -16.75 6.97
C GLY A 61 4.19 -16.47 5.87
N ILE A 62 5.36 -17.12 5.92
CA ILE A 62 6.38 -17.00 4.86
C ILE A 62 5.83 -17.54 3.53
N LEU A 63 5.16 -18.68 3.53
CA LEU A 63 4.52 -19.25 2.33
C LEU A 63 3.46 -18.30 1.76
N ALA A 64 2.61 -17.72 2.63
CA ALA A 64 1.59 -16.76 2.22
C ALA A 64 2.20 -15.50 1.60
N ILE A 65 3.25 -14.93 2.21
CA ILE A 65 3.99 -13.79 1.66
C ILE A 65 4.62 -14.15 0.30
N TYR A 66 5.23 -15.33 0.19
CA TYR A 66 5.82 -15.81 -1.06
C TYR A 66 4.77 -15.96 -2.16
N LEU A 67 3.62 -16.58 -1.87
CA LEU A 67 2.53 -16.75 -2.81
C LEU A 67 1.93 -15.40 -3.21
N PHE A 68 1.77 -14.48 -2.28
CA PHE A 68 1.30 -13.13 -2.55
C PHE A 68 2.26 -12.35 -3.44
N ALA A 69 3.57 -12.36 -3.13
CA ALA A 69 4.60 -11.73 -3.95
C ALA A 69 4.66 -12.36 -5.34
N ARG A 70 4.57 -13.70 -5.43
CA ARG A 70 4.51 -14.41 -6.71
C ARG A 70 3.25 -14.09 -7.49
N TRP A 71 2.10 -13.94 -6.83
CA TRP A 71 0.85 -13.57 -7.48
C TRP A 71 0.90 -12.14 -8.04
N LEU A 72 1.48 -11.19 -7.29
CA LEU A 72 1.70 -9.83 -7.78
C LEU A 72 2.68 -9.79 -8.98
N ASN A 73 3.73 -10.59 -8.93
CA ASN A 73 4.78 -10.62 -9.96
C ASN A 73 4.47 -11.55 -11.15
N ALA A 74 3.47 -12.42 -11.04
CA ALA A 74 3.02 -13.29 -12.13
C ALA A 74 2.20 -12.49 -13.15
N SER A 75 2.85 -11.56 -13.85
CA SER A 75 2.30 -10.95 -15.07
C SER A 75 2.77 -11.71 -16.30
N PRO A 76 1.86 -12.18 -17.17
CA PRO A 76 2.24 -12.71 -18.49
C PRO A 76 2.67 -11.54 -19.38
N ASP A 77 3.87 -11.66 -19.96
CA ASP A 77 4.42 -10.92 -21.10
C ASP A 77 3.78 -9.55 -21.43
N GLY A 78 4.44 -8.48 -20.94
CA GLY A 78 4.53 -7.21 -21.66
C GLY A 78 3.27 -6.34 -21.77
N LYS A 79 2.15 -6.68 -21.13
CA LYS A 79 0.98 -5.80 -21.06
C LYS A 79 0.64 -5.45 -19.61
N ALA A 80 0.73 -4.16 -19.29
CA ALA A 80 0.25 -3.57 -18.03
C ALA A 80 -1.22 -3.96 -17.83
N THR A 81 -1.44 -5.05 -17.10
CA THR A 81 -2.75 -5.61 -16.85
C THR A 81 -3.28 -5.00 -15.56
N ARG A 82 -4.60 -4.77 -15.49
CA ARG A 82 -5.41 -4.22 -14.37
C ARG A 82 -5.06 -4.72 -12.94
N ARG A 83 -4.27 -5.79 -12.82
CA ARG A 83 -3.75 -6.39 -11.58
C ARG A 83 -2.47 -5.69 -11.06
N GLY A 84 -1.64 -5.14 -11.95
CA GLY A 84 -0.41 -4.42 -11.57
C GLY A 84 -0.69 -3.09 -10.86
N ASP A 85 -1.83 -2.46 -11.14
CA ASP A 85 -2.24 -1.22 -10.50
C ASP A 85 -2.94 -1.43 -9.14
N LEU A 86 -3.23 -2.68 -8.77
CA LEU A 86 -3.98 -3.01 -7.57
C LEU A 86 -3.27 -2.55 -6.27
N PRO A 87 -1.94 -2.74 -6.11
CA PRO A 87 -1.21 -2.18 -4.98
C PRO A 87 -1.29 -0.65 -4.92
N MET A 88 -1.22 0.02 -6.08
CA MET A 88 -1.30 1.48 -6.16
C MET A 88 -2.67 1.99 -5.71
N TYR A 89 -3.77 1.41 -6.20
CA TYR A 89 -5.12 1.80 -5.78
C TYR A 89 -5.37 1.47 -4.29
N ALA A 90 -4.86 0.34 -3.78
CA ALA A 90 -4.94 0.02 -2.37
C ALA A 90 -4.23 1.07 -1.51
N MET A 91 -3.00 1.46 -1.89
CA MET A 91 -2.23 2.50 -1.19
C MET A 91 -2.92 3.87 -1.24
N MET A 92 -3.50 4.24 -2.38
CA MET A 92 -4.30 5.47 -2.47
C MET A 92 -5.55 5.43 -1.58
N GLY A 93 -6.23 4.29 -1.49
CA GLY A 93 -7.37 4.10 -0.60
C GLY A 93 -6.99 4.25 0.87
N VAL A 94 -5.87 3.64 1.27
CA VAL A 94 -5.33 3.79 2.62
C VAL A 94 -4.92 5.24 2.91
N GLY A 95 -4.26 5.90 1.97
CA GLY A 95 -3.94 7.32 2.07
C GLY A 95 -5.16 8.21 2.21
N GLY A 96 -6.23 7.93 1.47
CA GLY A 96 -7.52 8.62 1.59
C GLY A 96 -8.17 8.42 2.96
N PHE A 97 -8.12 7.20 3.51
CA PHE A 97 -8.59 6.91 4.87
C PHE A 97 -7.82 7.72 5.92
N PHE A 98 -6.49 7.74 5.85
CA PHE A 98 -5.67 8.51 6.78
C PHE A 98 -5.84 10.03 6.60
N LEU A 99 -6.01 10.52 5.38
CA LEU A 99 -6.34 11.93 5.13
C LEU A 99 -7.70 12.29 5.75
N TYR A 100 -8.73 11.46 5.56
CA TYR A 100 -10.04 11.66 6.19
C TYR A 100 -9.93 11.66 7.72
N ARG A 101 -9.22 10.68 8.29
CA ARG A 101 -8.98 10.57 9.73
C ARG A 101 -8.23 11.80 10.25
N LEU A 102 -7.19 12.25 9.56
CA LEU A 102 -6.43 13.44 9.93
C LEU A 102 -7.32 14.69 9.97
N ILE A 103 -8.18 14.88 8.96
CA ILE A 103 -9.07 16.05 8.89
C ILE A 103 -10.14 16.00 9.99
N THR A 104 -10.67 14.82 10.29
CA THR A 104 -11.79 14.66 11.24
C THR A 104 -11.37 14.53 12.70
N THR A 105 -10.20 13.95 12.97
CA THR A 105 -9.71 13.68 14.32
C THR A 105 -8.42 14.42 14.68
N GLY A 106 -7.76 15.06 13.71
CA GLY A 106 -6.51 15.79 13.93
C GLY A 106 -5.28 14.91 14.19
N SER A 107 -5.44 13.57 14.19
CA SER A 107 -4.38 12.61 14.46
C SER A 107 -4.15 11.66 13.29
N PHE A 108 -2.89 11.23 13.17
CA PHE A 108 -2.51 10.00 12.47
C PHE A 108 -2.59 8.80 13.43
#